data_AF-A0A1W1CJH7-F1
#
_entry.id   AF-A0A1W1CJH7-F1
#
_cell.length_a   1.000
_cell.length_b   1.000
_cell.length_c   1.000
_cell.angle_alpha   90.00
_cell.angle_beta   90.00
_cell.angle_gamma   90.00
#
_symmetry.space_group_name_H-M   'P 1'
#
loop_
_entity.id
_entity.type
_entity.pdbx_description
1 polymer ?
#
loop_
_entity_poly.entity_id
_entity_poly.type
_entity_poly.pdbx_seq_one_letter_code
_entity_poly.pdbx_strand_id
1 'polypeptide(L)'
;MKKILIILMLCGLSARVCANENNSSGENNRTKEAVRKAMELEKKYAKEQRFYSGDEYDFKGAEVNKDSLKSVPVIKPDYDFDMDTGVYDD
;
A
#
# COMPACT_ATOMS: atom_id res chain seq x y z
N MET A 1 18.52 39.60 51.69
CA MET A 1 19.36 39.94 50.51
C MET A 1 19.87 38.72 49.75
N LYS A 2 20.44 37.69 50.41
CA LYS A 2 20.88 36.45 49.72
C LYS A 2 19.79 35.72 48.92
N LYS A 3 18.53 35.75 49.41
CA LYS A 3 17.37 35.13 48.74
C LYS A 3 16.92 35.87 47.47
N ILE A 4 17.17 37.18 47.38
CA ILE A 4 16.83 38.01 46.20
C ILE A 4 17.83 37.74 45.07
N LEU A 5 19.11 37.53 45.43
CA LEU A 5 20.17 37.15 44.49
C LEU A 5 19.91 35.80 43.80
N ILE A 6 19.32 34.83 44.51
CA ILE A 6 19.00 33.50 43.95
C ILE A 6 17.85 33.58 42.93
N ILE A 7 16.84 34.41 43.17
CA ILE A 7 15.71 34.59 42.25
C ILE A 7 16.16 35.26 40.94
N LEU A 8 17.08 36.23 41.05
CA LEU A 8 17.62 36.93 39.87
C LEU A 8 18.53 36.02 39.02
N MET A 9 19.21 35.07 39.65
CA MET A 9 20.04 34.07 38.96
C MET A 9 19.21 33.01 38.23
N LEU A 10 17.99 32.70 38.71
CA LEU A 10 17.08 31.73 38.09
C LEU A 10 16.40 32.31 36.84
N CYS A 11 16.08 33.61 36.83
CA CYS A 11 15.49 34.30 35.67
C CYS A 11 16.49 34.53 34.51
N GLY A 12 17.80 34.57 34.79
CA GLY A 12 18.83 34.75 33.77
C GLY A 12 19.09 33.53 32.88
N LEU A 13 18.78 32.31 33.37
CA LEU A 13 18.98 31.07 32.61
C LEU A 13 17.87 30.80 31.59
N SER A 14 16.66 31.33 31.80
CA SER A 14 15.50 31.09 30.92
C SER A 14 15.52 31.88 29.60
N ALA A 15 16.45 32.81 29.41
CA ALA A 15 16.49 33.66 28.22
C ALA A 15 17.16 33.02 27.00
N ARG A 16 17.72 31.80 27.10
CA ARG A 16 18.52 31.18 26.02
C ARG A 16 17.84 30.01 25.28
N VAL A 17 16.56 29.74 25.51
CA VAL A 17 15.87 28.59 24.89
C VAL A 17 15.13 28.95 23.58
N CYS A 18 15.07 30.24 23.20
CA CYS A 18 14.38 30.66 21.97
C CYS A 18 15.33 31.28 20.95
N ALA A 19 16.25 30.48 20.42
CA ALA A 19 16.93 30.77 19.16
C ALA A 19 16.90 29.51 18.29
N ASN A 20 15.69 29.12 17.85
CA ASN A 20 15.54 28.18 16.75
C ASN A 20 15.27 29.02 15.49
N GLU A 21 16.32 29.29 14.73
CA GLU A 21 16.24 30.06 13.49
C GLU A 21 15.35 29.32 12.48
N ASN A 22 14.32 30.04 12.01
CA ASN A 22 13.38 29.58 11.01
C ASN A 22 14.07 29.26 9.68
N ASN A 23 14.44 28.00 9.46
CA ASN A 23 14.76 27.48 8.12
C ASN A 23 13.62 26.60 7.55
N SER A 24 12.39 26.86 7.98
CA SER A 24 11.21 26.04 7.64
C SER A 24 10.70 26.21 6.21
N SER A 25 11.16 27.22 5.46
CA SER A 25 10.66 27.48 4.10
C SER A 25 11.16 26.43 3.09
N GLY A 26 12.38 25.94 3.24
CA GLY A 26 12.97 24.91 2.38
C GLY A 26 12.43 23.49 2.66
N GLU A 27 12.30 23.13 3.93
CA GLU A 27 11.75 21.82 4.34
C GLU A 27 10.26 21.68 4.01
N ASN A 28 9.46 22.74 4.18
CA ASN A 28 8.04 22.71 3.84
C ASN A 28 7.79 22.49 2.35
N ASN A 29 8.62 23.06 1.47
CA ASN A 29 8.47 22.88 0.02
C ASN A 29 8.84 21.47 -0.45
N ARG A 30 9.93 20.89 0.08
CA ARG A 30 10.33 19.50 -0.24
C ARG A 30 9.28 18.49 0.22
N THR A 31 8.69 18.73 1.39
CA THR A 31 7.62 17.91 1.95
C THR A 31 6.34 17.98 1.11
N LYS A 32 5.93 19.17 0.68
CA LYS A 32 4.76 19.34 -0.20
C LYS A 32 4.94 18.65 -1.55
N GLU A 33 6.12 18.76 -2.16
CA GLU A 33 6.41 18.08 -3.42
C GLU A 33 6.41 16.55 -3.28
N ALA A 34 6.94 16.01 -2.18
CA ALA A 34 6.90 14.58 -1.89
C ALA A 34 5.45 14.09 -1.71
N VAL A 35 4.61 14.83 -0.97
CA VAL A 35 3.19 14.51 -0.79
C VAL A 35 2.43 14.58 -2.11
N ARG A 36 2.70 15.57 -2.96
CA ARG A 36 2.10 15.69 -4.30
C ARG A 36 2.43 14.47 -5.17
N LYS A 37 3.69 14.06 -5.20
CA LYS A 37 4.14 12.86 -5.95
C LYS A 37 3.49 11.58 -5.43
N ALA A 38 3.35 11.43 -4.12
CA ALA A 38 2.67 10.29 -3.51
C ALA A 38 1.19 10.22 -3.95
N MET A 39 0.47 11.35 -3.91
CA MET A 39 -0.92 11.41 -4.37
C MET A 39 -1.08 11.11 -5.87
N GLU A 40 -0.13 11.53 -6.71
CA GLU A 40 -0.13 11.21 -8.15
C GLU A 40 0.08 9.72 -8.42
N LEU A 41 0.97 9.08 -7.66
CA LEU A 41 1.20 7.63 -7.72
C LEU A 41 -0.03 6.85 -7.25
N GLU A 42 -0.63 7.23 -6.12
CA GLU A 42 -1.86 6.60 -5.62
C GLU A 42 -3.01 6.68 -6.63
N LYS A 43 -3.20 7.83 -7.27
CA LYS A 43 -4.21 7.98 -8.34
C LYS A 43 -3.94 7.06 -9.54
N LYS A 44 -2.67 6.92 -9.93
CA LYS A 44 -2.26 6.00 -11.00
C LYS A 44 -2.56 4.55 -10.63
N TYR A 45 -2.16 4.12 -9.43
CA TYR A 45 -2.41 2.76 -8.96
C TYR A 45 -3.90 2.47 -8.78
N ALA A 46 -4.69 3.43 -8.29
CA ALA A 46 -6.14 3.28 -8.20
C ALA A 46 -6.79 3.09 -9.57
N LYS A 47 -6.27 3.73 -10.63
CA LYS A 47 -6.74 3.54 -12.01
C LYS A 47 -6.29 2.18 -12.58
N GLU A 48 -5.05 1.76 -12.34
CA GLU A 48 -4.54 0.45 -12.77
C GLU A 48 -5.24 -0.70 -12.03
N GLN A 49 -5.59 -0.53 -10.76
CA GLN A 49 -6.39 -1.50 -10.00
C GLN A 49 -7.81 -1.62 -10.58
N ARG A 50 -8.39 -0.52 -11.07
CA ARG A 50 -9.69 -0.54 -11.75
C ARG A 50 -9.67 -1.27 -13.09
N PHE A 51 -8.52 -1.38 -13.75
CA PHE A 51 -8.39 -2.11 -15.02
C PHE A 51 -8.78 -3.60 -14.89
N TYR A 52 -8.63 -4.18 -13.70
CA TYR A 52 -9.06 -5.55 -13.39
C TYR A 52 -10.44 -5.63 -12.75
N SER A 53 -11.13 -4.51 -12.59
CA SER A 53 -12.49 -4.48 -12.05
C SER A 53 -13.48 -4.80 -13.16
N GLY A 54 -14.41 -5.70 -12.88
CA GLY A 54 -15.45 -6.22 -13.78
C GLY A 54 -16.24 -5.18 -14.58
N ASP A 55 -16.24 -3.93 -14.12
CA ASP A 55 -17.07 -2.86 -14.63
C ASP A 55 -16.51 -2.19 -15.91
N GLU A 56 -15.19 -2.24 -16.13
CA GLU A 56 -14.54 -1.63 -17.31
C GLU A 56 -14.16 -2.65 -18.40
N TYR A 57 -14.27 -3.95 -18.13
CA TYR A 57 -13.91 -5.02 -19.06
C TYR A 57 -15.11 -5.92 -19.36
N ASP A 58 -15.49 -6.02 -20.63
CA ASP A 58 -16.63 -6.85 -21.05
C ASP A 58 -16.24 -8.34 -21.06
N PHE A 59 -16.45 -9.00 -19.93
CA PHE A 59 -16.30 -10.45 -19.80
C PHE A 59 -17.36 -11.25 -20.58
N LYS A 60 -18.43 -10.62 -21.09
CA LYS A 60 -19.49 -11.28 -21.87
C LYS A 60 -19.10 -11.48 -23.33
N GLY A 61 -18.21 -10.64 -23.87
CA GLY A 61 -17.71 -10.78 -25.25
C GLY A 61 -16.96 -12.10 -25.51
N ALA A 62 -16.47 -12.75 -24.45
CA ALA A 62 -15.79 -14.05 -24.50
C ALA A 62 -16.60 -15.17 -23.82
N GLU A 63 -17.90 -14.98 -23.57
CA GLU A 63 -18.73 -15.97 -22.89
C GLU A 63 -18.81 -17.26 -23.73
N VAL A 64 -18.32 -18.36 -23.14
CA VAL A 64 -18.26 -19.65 -23.82
C VAL A 64 -19.67 -20.19 -23.98
N ASN A 65 -20.05 -20.52 -25.21
CA ASN A 65 -21.31 -21.20 -25.47
C ASN A 65 -21.33 -22.57 -24.79
N LYS A 66 -22.15 -22.75 -23.75
CA LYS A 66 -22.25 -24.01 -23.01
C LYS A 66 -22.71 -25.18 -23.87
N ASP A 67 -23.46 -24.92 -24.95
CA ASP A 67 -23.88 -25.96 -25.87
C ASP A 67 -22.74 -26.49 -26.74
N SER A 68 -21.68 -25.70 -26.97
CA SER A 68 -20.49 -26.18 -27.66
C SER A 68 -19.68 -27.16 -26.81
N LEU A 69 -19.86 -27.16 -25.48
CA LEU A 69 -19.20 -28.13 -24.58
C LEU A 69 -19.74 -29.55 -24.77
N LYS A 70 -20.94 -29.73 -25.34
CA LYS A 70 -21.56 -31.05 -25.55
C LYS A 70 -20.84 -31.87 -26.62
N SER A 71 -20.14 -31.22 -27.56
CA SER A 71 -19.38 -31.90 -28.61
C SER A 71 -17.93 -32.16 -28.22
N VAL A 72 -17.46 -31.62 -27.09
CA VAL A 72 -16.11 -31.85 -26.60
C VAL A 72 -16.06 -33.24 -25.95
N PRO A 73 -15.22 -34.16 -26.45
CA PRO A 73 -15.08 -35.47 -25.84
C PRO A 73 -14.49 -35.31 -24.44
N VAL A 74 -15.14 -35.90 -23.44
CA VAL A 74 -14.58 -35.99 -22.10
C VAL A 74 -13.42 -36.97 -22.15
N ILE A 75 -12.20 -36.45 -22.08
CA ILE A 75 -10.99 -37.26 -21.93
C ILE A 75 -11.01 -37.80 -20.52
N LYS A 76 -11.29 -39.10 -20.36
CA LYS A 76 -11.05 -39.77 -19.09
C LYS A 76 -9.54 -40.00 -18.96
N PRO A 77 -8.93 -39.75 -17.80
CA PRO A 77 -7.58 -40.22 -17.57
C PRO A 77 -7.54 -41.74 -17.74
N ASP A 78 -6.57 -42.23 -18.50
CA ASP A 78 -6.37 -43.68 -18.74
C ASP A 78 -5.90 -44.43 -17.47
N TYR A 79 -5.71 -43.70 -16.38
CA TYR A 79 -5.21 -44.22 -15.11
C TYR A 79 -6.26 -43.92 -14.03
N ASP A 80 -6.69 -44.96 -13.34
CA ASP A 80 -7.35 -44.82 -12.05
C ASP A 80 -6.26 -44.33 -11.08
N PHE A 81 -6.28 -43.04 -10.76
CA PHE A 81 -5.34 -42.45 -9.79
C PHE A 81 -5.75 -42.96 -8.41
N ASP A 82 -5.30 -44.18 -8.10
CA ASP A 82 -5.41 -44.75 -6.77
C ASP A 82 -4.52 -43.94 -5.82
N MET A 83 -5.16 -43.02 -5.09
CA MET A 83 -4.57 -42.21 -4.05
C MET A 83 -4.71 -42.88 -2.67
N ASP A 84 -5.32 -44.06 -2.60
CA ASP A 84 -5.45 -44.84 -1.37
C ASP A 84 -4.11 -45.51 -1.05
N THR A 85 -3.27 -45.77 -2.07
CA THR A 85 -1.90 -46.27 -1.89
C THR A 85 -0.87 -45.14 -1.98
N GLY A 86 -0.44 -44.59 -0.85
CA GLY A 86 0.57 -43.54 -0.76
C GLY A 86 2.00 -44.05 -1.02
N VAL A 87 2.91 -43.14 -1.40
CA VAL A 87 4.36 -43.43 -1.53
C VAL A 87 5.01 -43.86 -0.18
N TYR A 88 4.30 -43.70 0.92
CA TYR A 88 4.73 -44.02 2.28
C TYR A 88 3.85 -45.07 2.96
N ASP A 89 3.13 -45.87 2.18
CA ASP A 89 2.40 -47.00 2.73
C ASP A 89 3.39 -48.12 3.02
N ASP A 90 3.89 -48.12 4.27
CA ASP A 90 4.70 -49.18 4.89
C ASP A 90 3.85 -50.40 5.29
#